data_AF-A0A661PTW1-F1
#
_entry.id   AF-A0A661PTW1-F1
#
_cell.length_a   1.000
_cell.length_b   1.000
_cell.length_c   1.000
_cell.angle_alpha   90.00
_cell.angle_beta   90.00
_cell.angle_gamma   90.00
#
_symmetry.space_group_name_H-M   'P 1'
#
loop_
_entity.id
_entity.type
_entity.pdbx_description
1 polymer ?
#
loop_
_entity_poly.entity_id
_entity_poly.type
_entity_poly.pdbx_seq_one_letter_code
_entity_poly.pdbx_strand_id
1 'polypeptide(L)'
;MTESKVTYPIHLLLSGRRCLVVGGGAVAYRKVCGLLAAGALVTVVATRMTPELLSLDERSGISFRQRAYQAGDLESMTLVFAATDDPALNAAIIADCRKKGILCCAVDHHWPSGDFITPAGFH
;
A
#
# COMPACT_ATOMS: atom_id res chain seq x y z
N MET A 1 4.68 6.20 -26.85
CA MET A 1 3.83 5.00 -26.91
C MET A 1 3.68 4.47 -25.50
N THR A 2 2.54 4.70 -24.85
CA THR A 2 2.21 4.06 -23.57
C THR A 2 1.83 2.62 -23.88
N GLU A 3 2.68 1.69 -23.47
CA GLU A 3 2.40 0.26 -23.57
C GLU A 3 1.14 -0.04 -22.75
N SER A 4 0.08 -0.51 -23.41
CA SER A 4 -1.18 -0.81 -22.74
C SER A 4 -1.01 -2.13 -21.97
N LYS A 5 -0.69 -2.04 -20.68
CA LYS A 5 -0.48 -3.20 -19.81
C LYS A 5 -1.81 -3.94 -19.63
N VAL A 6 -1.88 -5.20 -20.06
CA VAL A 6 -3.05 -6.06 -19.88
C VAL A 6 -3.06 -6.59 -18.44
N THR A 7 -4.17 -6.44 -17.73
CA THR A 7 -4.32 -6.92 -16.35
C THR A 7 -5.00 -8.29 -16.30
N TYR A 8 -4.60 -9.14 -15.36
CA TYR A 8 -5.27 -10.40 -15.06
C TYR A 8 -5.98 -10.31 -13.69
N PRO A 9 -7.31 -10.49 -13.61
CA PRO A 9 -8.03 -10.34 -12.36
C PRO A 9 -7.74 -11.51 -11.41
N ILE A 10 -7.41 -11.18 -10.17
CA ILE A 10 -7.23 -12.15 -9.08
C ILE A 10 -7.86 -11.60 -7.79
N HIS A 11 -8.28 -12.51 -6.90
CA HIS A 11 -8.65 -12.18 -5.53
C HIS A 11 -7.57 -12.67 -4.58
N LEU A 12 -7.05 -11.78 -3.73
CA LEU A 12 -6.03 -12.12 -2.75
C LEU A 12 -6.67 -12.43 -1.39
N LEU A 13 -6.32 -13.56 -0.80
CA LEU A 13 -6.68 -13.90 0.58
C LEU A 13 -5.67 -13.25 1.53
N LEU A 14 -6.09 -12.20 2.24
CA LEU A 14 -5.19 -11.38 3.06
C LEU A 14 -5.36 -11.57 4.57
N SER A 15 -6.25 -12.46 5.01
CA SER A 15 -6.43 -12.75 6.44
C SER A 15 -5.10 -13.14 7.10
N GLY A 16 -4.69 -12.37 8.11
CA GLY A 16 -3.42 -12.54 8.84
C GLY A 16 -2.16 -12.19 8.03
N ARG A 17 -2.28 -11.73 6.78
CA ARG A 17 -1.14 -11.36 5.94
C ARG A 17 -0.68 -9.93 6.27
N ARG A 18 0.64 -9.76 6.34
CA ARG A 18 1.26 -8.45 6.61
C ARG A 18 1.25 -7.59 5.37
N CYS A 19 0.64 -6.42 5.45
CA CYS A 19 0.56 -5.44 4.38
C CYS A 19 1.14 -4.10 4.84
N LEU A 20 1.82 -3.41 3.95
CA LEU A 20 2.39 -2.09 4.20
C LEU A 20 1.68 -1.04 3.35
N VAL A 21 1.31 0.08 3.96
CA VAL A 21 0.86 1.28 3.26
C VAL A 21 1.85 2.40 3.57
N VAL A 22 2.53 2.91 2.54
CA VAL A 22 3.43 4.06 2.68
C VAL A 22 2.68 5.30 2.20
N GLY A 23 2.53 6.27 3.08
CA GLY A 23 1.68 7.44 2.88
C GLY A 23 0.61 7.56 3.96
N GLY A 24 0.24 8.80 4.29
CA GLY A 24 -0.68 9.09 5.39
C GLY A 24 -1.86 9.97 4.99
N GLY A 25 -2.15 10.08 3.69
CA GLY A 25 -3.27 10.86 3.15
C GLY A 25 -4.56 10.06 2.96
N ALA A 26 -5.56 10.70 2.35
CA ALA A 26 -6.86 10.08 2.08
C ALA A 26 -6.79 8.83 1.18
N VAL A 27 -5.81 8.78 0.27
CA VAL A 27 -5.57 7.59 -0.57
C VAL A 27 -5.12 6.42 0.29
N ALA A 28 -4.17 6.63 1.20
CA ALA A 28 -3.69 5.63 2.13
C ALA A 28 -4.81 5.13 3.03
N TYR A 29 -5.62 6.04 3.60
CA TYR A 29 -6.81 5.69 4.39
C TYR A 29 -7.73 4.70 3.67
N ARG A 30 -8.10 4.97 2.41
CA ARG A 30 -8.95 4.04 1.62
C ARG A 30 -8.32 2.66 1.45
N LYS A 31 -7.00 2.58 1.23
CA LYS A 31 -6.28 1.30 1.11
C LYS A 31 -6.26 0.55 2.44
N VAL A 32 -5.99 1.26 3.53
CA VAL A 32 -6.01 0.71 4.88
C VAL A 32 -7.38 0.10 5.19
N CYS A 33 -8.47 0.82 4.97
CA CYS A 33 -9.83 0.31 5.22
C CYS A 33 -10.12 -0.98 4.45
N GLY A 34 -9.80 -1.03 3.15
CA GLY A 34 -10.00 -2.24 2.34
C GLY A 34 -9.15 -3.43 2.79
N LEU A 35 -7.90 -3.17 3.21
CA LEU A 35 -7.00 -4.20 3.74
C LEU A 35 -7.48 -4.76 5.09
N LEU A 36 -7.90 -3.88 6.00
CA LEU A 36 -8.45 -4.29 7.30
C LEU A 36 -9.75 -5.09 7.13
N ALA A 37 -10.64 -4.68 6.23
CA ALA A 37 -11.85 -5.42 5.90
C ALA A 37 -11.54 -6.82 5.32
N ALA A 38 -10.40 -7.00 4.66
CA ALA A 38 -9.90 -8.29 4.18
C ALA A 38 -9.13 -9.11 5.25
N GLY A 39 -9.06 -8.63 6.49
CA GLY A 39 -8.40 -9.29 7.61
C GLY A 39 -6.87 -9.16 7.62
N ALA A 40 -6.30 -8.23 6.85
CA ALA A 40 -4.85 -8.02 6.80
C ALA A 40 -4.32 -7.38 8.09
N LEU A 41 -3.06 -7.67 8.41
CA LEU A 41 -2.29 -6.96 9.42
C LEU A 41 -1.59 -5.78 8.73
N VAL A 42 -2.02 -4.55 9.00
CA VAL A 42 -1.64 -3.37 8.23
C VAL A 42 -0.64 -2.52 9.00
N THR A 43 0.52 -2.25 8.41
CA THR A 43 1.44 -1.22 8.91
C THR A 43 1.33 0.03 8.03
N VAL A 44 1.20 1.20 8.64
CA VAL A 44 1.21 2.50 7.94
C VAL A 44 2.49 3.25 8.27
N VAL A 45 3.24 3.67 7.24
CA VAL A 45 4.46 4.48 7.39
C VAL A 45 4.25 5.84 6.72
N ALA A 46 4.33 6.92 7.49
CA ALA A 46 4.24 8.27 6.95
C ALA A 46 4.82 9.31 7.92
N THR A 47 5.34 10.43 7.41
CA THR A 47 5.80 11.56 8.23
C THR A 47 4.63 12.36 8.82
N ARG A 48 3.47 12.34 8.16
CA ARG A 48 2.21 12.96 8.59
C ARG A 48 1.07 12.00 8.27
N MET A 49 0.05 11.96 9.13
CA MET A 49 -1.13 11.12 8.98
C MET A 49 -2.38 11.97 9.17
N THR A 50 -3.42 11.71 8.38
CA THR A 50 -4.69 12.40 8.55
C THR A 50 -5.42 11.93 9.82
N PRO A 51 -6.33 12.75 10.39
CA PRO A 51 -7.12 12.36 11.55
C PRO A 51 -7.91 11.06 11.34
N GLU A 52 -8.41 10.79 10.13
CA GLU A 52 -9.16 9.58 9.82
C GLU A 52 -8.30 8.32 9.97
N LEU A 53 -7.02 8.37 9.55
CA LEU A 53 -6.09 7.27 9.78
C LEU A 53 -5.85 7.06 11.27
N LEU A 54 -5.58 8.15 12.00
CA LEU A 54 -5.31 8.08 13.44
C LEU A 54 -6.53 7.69 14.27
N SER A 55 -7.74 7.81 13.72
CA SER A 55 -8.98 7.38 14.37
C SER A 55 -9.22 5.87 14.31
N LEU A 56 -8.44 5.13 13.52
CA LEU A 56 -8.57 3.67 13.42
C LEU A 56 -8.01 2.97 14.66
N ASP A 57 -8.77 2.03 15.21
CA ASP A 57 -8.42 1.28 16.42
C ASP A 57 -7.29 0.28 16.13
N GLU A 58 -6.20 0.30 16.90
CA GLU A 58 -5.09 -0.66 16.81
C GLU A 58 -5.55 -2.12 16.98
N ARG A 59 -6.66 -2.36 17.71
CA ARG A 59 -7.28 -3.69 17.85
C ARG A 59 -7.80 -4.26 16.52
N SER A 60 -7.92 -3.43 15.48
CA SER A 60 -8.27 -3.87 14.12
C SER A 60 -7.12 -4.55 13.37
N GLY A 61 -5.92 -4.62 13.96
CA GLY A 61 -4.73 -5.19 13.30
C GLY A 61 -3.91 -4.15 12.54
N ILE A 62 -4.03 -2.86 12.91
CA ILE A 62 -3.25 -1.76 12.34
C ILE A 62 -2.11 -1.35 13.27
N SER A 63 -1.00 -0.89 12.67
CA SER A 63 0.13 -0.29 13.41
C SER A 63 0.67 0.93 12.66
N PHE A 64 0.99 1.98 13.38
CA PHE A 64 1.49 3.23 12.80
C PHE A 64 2.99 3.41 13.06
N ARG A 65 3.70 3.89 12.04
CA ARG A 65 5.11 4.31 12.12
C ARG A 65 5.21 5.73 11.59
N GLN A 66 5.12 6.70 12.51
CA GLN A 66 5.15 8.12 12.14
C GLN A 66 6.58 8.60 11.86
N ARG A 67 7.11 8.20 10.70
CA ARG A 67 8.43 8.59 10.18
C ARG A 67 8.49 8.38 8.66
N ALA A 68 9.61 8.78 8.06
CA ALA A 68 9.89 8.46 6.66
C ALA A 68 10.04 6.95 6.44
N TYR A 69 9.74 6.51 5.22
CA TYR A 69 9.98 5.14 4.75
C TYR A 69 11.47 4.80 4.74
N GLN A 70 11.78 3.55 5.07
CA GLN A 70 13.10 2.95 4.92
C GLN A 70 12.97 1.54 4.34
N ALA A 71 13.98 1.06 3.60
CA ALA A 71 13.92 -0.25 2.93
C ALA A 71 13.65 -1.44 3.87
N GLY A 72 14.01 -1.32 5.15
CA GLY A 72 13.69 -2.31 6.19
C GLY A 72 12.20 -2.46 6.50
N ASP A 73 11.35 -1.50 6.11
CA ASP A 73 9.89 -1.60 6.27
C ASP A 73 9.26 -2.71 5.43
N LEU A 74 9.94 -3.13 4.37
CA LEU A 74 9.48 -4.20 3.49
C LEU A 74 9.68 -5.60 4.08
N GLU A 75 10.37 -5.72 5.20
CA GLU A 75 10.66 -7.02 5.79
C GLU A 75 9.38 -7.77 6.17
N SER A 76 9.26 -9.00 5.67
CA SER A 76 8.10 -9.89 5.88
C SER A 76 6.76 -9.36 5.33
N MET A 77 6.77 -8.35 4.46
CA MET A 77 5.54 -7.84 3.84
C MET A 77 5.10 -8.72 2.67
N THR A 78 3.79 -8.97 2.58
CA THR A 78 3.18 -9.70 1.45
C THR A 78 2.77 -8.75 0.34
N LEU A 79 2.25 -7.58 0.71
CA LEU A 79 1.62 -6.62 -0.19
C LEU A 79 1.95 -5.20 0.25
N VAL A 80 2.29 -4.32 -0.69
CA VAL A 80 2.69 -2.95 -0.42
C VAL A 80 1.88 -1.98 -1.27
N PHE A 81 1.48 -0.85 -0.68
CA PHE A 81 0.90 0.29 -1.38
C PHE A 81 1.82 1.50 -1.24
N ALA A 82 2.37 1.98 -2.36
CA ALA A 82 3.08 3.25 -2.46
C ALA A 82 2.07 4.36 -2.74
N ALA A 83 1.58 4.99 -1.67
CA ALA A 83 0.47 5.94 -1.67
C ALA A 83 0.90 7.33 -1.16
N THR A 84 2.09 7.79 -1.60
CA THR A 84 2.62 9.11 -1.25
C THR A 84 2.44 10.10 -2.41
N ASP A 85 2.50 11.39 -2.10
CA ASP A 85 2.50 12.47 -3.10
C ASP A 85 3.90 12.71 -3.73
N ASP A 86 4.90 11.91 -3.37
CA ASP A 86 6.26 11.97 -3.91
C ASP A 86 6.48 10.84 -4.93
N PRO A 87 6.49 11.14 -6.25
CA PRO A 87 6.66 10.14 -7.30
C PRO A 87 8.03 9.44 -7.23
N ALA A 88 9.08 10.13 -6.78
CA ALA A 88 10.42 9.55 -6.68
C ALA A 88 10.46 8.52 -5.54
N LEU A 89 9.82 8.83 -4.41
CA LEU A 89 9.65 7.89 -3.31
C LEU A 89 8.80 6.68 -3.73
N ASN A 90 7.68 6.90 -4.43
CA ASN A 90 6.85 5.80 -4.94
C ASN A 90 7.65 4.87 -5.86
N ALA A 91 8.44 5.44 -6.79
CA ALA A 91 9.31 4.66 -7.68
C ALA A 91 10.37 3.86 -6.92
N ALA A 92 10.98 4.45 -5.87
CA ALA A 92 11.95 3.76 -5.03
C ALA A 92 11.33 2.57 -4.28
N ILE A 93 10.14 2.76 -3.69
CA ILE A 93 9.40 1.69 -3.00
C ILE A 93 9.11 0.53 -3.96
N ILE A 94 8.63 0.82 -5.17
CA ILE A 94 8.36 -0.20 -6.19
C ILE A 94 9.62 -0.97 -6.55
N ALA A 95 10.73 -0.27 -6.77
CA ALA A 95 12.01 -0.90 -7.09
C ALA A 95 12.49 -1.82 -5.95
N ASP A 96 12.34 -1.40 -4.69
CA ASP A 96 12.72 -2.21 -3.53
C ASP A 96 11.80 -3.42 -3.32
N CYS A 97 10.50 -3.27 -3.55
CA CYS A 97 9.53 -4.37 -3.55
C CYS A 97 9.89 -5.44 -4.60
N ARG A 98 10.22 -5.02 -5.83
CA ARG A 98 10.64 -5.92 -6.91
C ARG A 98 11.89 -6.73 -6.56
N LYS A 99 12.90 -6.11 -5.95
CA LYS A 99 14.12 -6.82 -5.49
C LYS A 99 13.81 -7.92 -4.47
N LYS A 100 12.71 -7.80 -3.73
CA LYS A 100 12.27 -8.73 -2.68
C LYS A 100 11.14 -9.67 -3.11
N GLY A 101 10.63 -9.55 -4.33
CA GLY A 101 9.49 -10.33 -4.82
C GLY A 101 8.17 -9.99 -4.11
N ILE A 102 8.02 -8.76 -3.61
CA ILE A 102 6.82 -8.29 -2.90
C ILE A 102 5.93 -7.56 -3.90
N LEU A 103 4.63 -7.87 -3.93
CA LEU A 103 3.67 -7.19 -4.80
C LEU A 103 3.45 -5.74 -4.35
N CYS A 104 3.65 -4.79 -5.25
CA CYS A 104 3.50 -3.37 -4.96
C CYS A 104 2.47 -2.68 -5.87
N CYS A 105 1.56 -1.91 -5.29
CA CYS A 105 0.66 -1.03 -6.02
C CYS A 105 1.18 0.40 -5.98
N ALA A 106 1.34 1.01 -7.16
CA ALA A 106 1.53 2.45 -7.31
C ALA A 106 0.15 3.10 -7.33
N VAL A 107 -0.16 3.92 -6.32
CA VAL A 107 -1.52 4.49 -6.17
C VAL A 107 -1.68 5.86 -6.86
N ASP A 108 -0.66 6.27 -7.62
CA ASP A 108 -0.63 7.51 -8.41
C ASP A 108 -1.02 7.26 -9.89
N HIS A 109 -0.90 8.31 -10.72
CA HIS A 109 -1.15 8.22 -12.17
C HIS A 109 -0.13 7.35 -12.92
N HIS A 110 0.92 6.85 -12.24
CA HIS A 110 1.94 5.96 -12.79
C HIS A 110 1.68 4.49 -12.40
N TRP A 111 0.40 4.10 -12.30
CA TRP A 111 -0.03 2.71 -12.07
C TRP A 111 0.69 1.65 -12.95
N PRO A 112 1.13 1.89 -14.21
CA PRO A 112 1.84 0.87 -14.98
C PRO A 112 3.17 0.42 -14.37
N SER A 113 3.74 1.24 -13.48
CA SER A 113 4.95 0.92 -12.71
C SER A 113 4.69 -0.11 -11.58
N GLY A 114 3.45 -0.26 -11.12
CA GLY A 114 3.09 -1.26 -10.10
C GLY A 114 2.92 -2.68 -10.67
N ASP A 115 2.81 -3.64 -9.75
CA ASP A 115 2.56 -5.06 -10.05
C ASP A 115 1.07 -5.37 -10.14
N PHE A 116 0.23 -4.59 -9.45
CA PHE A 116 -1.22 -4.74 -9.49
C PHE A 116 -1.93 -3.39 -9.35
N ILE A 117 -3.16 -3.35 -9.83
CA ILE A 117 -4.12 -2.28 -9.59
C ILE A 117 -5.23 -2.77 -8.69
N THR A 118 -5.79 -1.89 -7.88
CA THR A 118 -7.09 -2.15 -7.24
C THR A 118 -8.17 -1.62 -8.17
N PRO A 119 -9.10 -2.44 -8.65
CA PRO A 119 -10.23 -1.94 -9.43
C PRO A 119 -11.04 -0.93 -8.61
N ALA A 120 -11.73 -0.02 -9.29
CA ALA A 120 -12.72 0.82 -8.63
C ALA A 120 -13.80 -0.10 -8.04
N GLY A 121 -13.94 -0.12 -6.71
CA GLY A 121 -15.04 -0.82 -6.07
C GLY A 121 -16.31 -0.01 -6.23
N PHE A 122 -17.36 -0.62 -6.78
CA PHE A 122 -18.72 -0.22 -6.48
C PHE A 122 -19.06 -0.89 -5.14
N HIS A 123 -19.19 -0.09 -4.07
CA HIS A 123 -19.85 -0.54 -2.85
C HIS A 123 -21.35 -0.54 -3.05
#